data_AF-A0A4P9W2G7-F1
#
_entry.id   AF-A0A4P9W2G7-F1
#
_cell.length_a   1.000
_cell.length_b   1.000
_cell.length_c   1.000
_cell.angle_alpha   90.00
_cell.angle_beta   90.00
_cell.angle_gamma   90.00
#
_symmetry.space_group_name_H-M   'P 1'
#
loop_
_entity.id
_entity.type
_entity.pdbx_description
1 polymer ?
#
loop_
_entity_poly.entity_id
_entity_poly.type
_entity_poly.pdbx_seq_one_letter_code
_entity_poly.pdbx_strand_id
1 'polypeptide(L)'
;MPLLKRKPHDLIPLLPEEEWPDMEAEVYQVDASGEIFLNYDDYLARAMLYQKRVFSCEKTGRLNLTYAEAVNSEREVKRTMDRLFPEVWRKPALEVVHYCSMDLNKLSTTLYDFFKDRLYIGEEVFAEIDGCTYSGTVLTQLDPTPEPPQATPSTKFEILLRQDLHALFGPDSDGKHVVEMCNIRRDRVVLSKQNFRRFARQVATKEVYMGAPWIVK
;
A
#
# COMPACT_ATOMS: atom_id res chain seq x y z
N MET A 1 3.76 8.63 -11.24
CA MET A 1 3.64 8.87 -12.69
C MET A 1 5.01 8.63 -13.31
N PRO A 2 5.09 8.07 -14.53
CA PRO A 2 6.36 7.92 -15.23
C PRO A 2 7.12 9.24 -15.28
N LEU A 3 8.42 9.20 -15.00
CA LEU A 3 9.30 10.35 -15.02
C LEU A 3 10.14 10.34 -16.30
N LEU A 4 10.10 11.45 -17.04
CA LEU A 4 10.98 11.72 -18.17
C LEU A 4 12.07 12.69 -17.72
N LYS A 5 13.34 12.28 -17.79
CA LYS A 5 14.48 13.09 -17.32
C LYS A 5 14.29 13.63 -15.88
N ARG A 6 13.76 12.79 -14.98
CA ARG A 6 13.46 13.10 -13.56
C ARG A 6 12.33 14.11 -13.33
N LYS A 7 11.56 14.47 -14.35
CA LYS A 7 10.34 15.27 -14.22
C LYS A 7 9.11 14.40 -14.51
N PRO A 8 7.97 14.62 -13.83
CA PRO A 8 6.71 13.99 -14.20
C PRO A 8 6.44 14.21 -15.69
N HIS A 9 6.08 13.13 -16.39
CA HIS A 9 5.67 13.20 -17.79
C HIS A 9 4.16 13.35 -17.85
N ASP A 10 3.71 14.56 -18.19
CA ASP A 10 2.29 14.87 -18.30
C ASP A 10 1.73 14.42 -19.66
N LEU A 11 0.53 13.84 -19.60
CA LEU A 11 -0.23 13.47 -20.79
C LEU A 11 -0.87 14.72 -21.38
N ILE A 12 -1.00 14.73 -22.71
CA ILE A 12 -1.76 15.78 -23.38
C ILE A 12 -3.24 15.60 -22.98
N PRO A 13 -3.90 16.63 -22.44
CA PRO A 13 -5.31 16.56 -22.12
C PRO A 13 -6.11 16.34 -23.41
N LEU A 14 -7.26 15.67 -23.27
CA LEU A 14 -8.22 15.61 -24.37
C LEU A 14 -8.63 17.03 -24.76
N LEU A 15 -8.84 17.25 -26.06
CA LEU A 15 -9.37 18.51 -26.57
C LEU A 15 -10.72 18.81 -25.88
N PRO A 16 -11.05 20.09 -25.62
CA PRO A 16 -12.39 20.49 -25.24
C PRO A 16 -13.42 19.99 -26.26
N GLU A 17 -14.64 19.67 -25.82
CA GLU A 17 -15.69 19.11 -26.69
C GLU A 17 -16.04 20.04 -27.85
N GLU A 18 -15.90 21.36 -27.65
CA GLU A 18 -16.11 22.39 -28.65
C GLU A 18 -15.06 22.38 -29.78
N GLU A 19 -13.90 21.77 -29.53
CA GLU A 19 -12.79 21.65 -30.47
C GLU A 19 -12.67 20.22 -31.04
N TRP A 20 -13.64 19.36 -30.75
CA TRP A 20 -13.64 18.02 -31.31
C TRP A 20 -13.88 18.10 -32.82
N PRO A 21 -13.14 17.29 -33.59
CA PRO A 21 -13.39 17.20 -35.02
C PRO A 21 -14.76 16.54 -35.25
N ASP A 22 -15.27 16.65 -36.48
CA ASP A 22 -16.52 15.99 -36.88
C ASP A 22 -16.50 14.50 -36.48
N MET A 23 -17.66 13.93 -36.17
CA MET A 23 -17.80 12.54 -35.69
C MET A 23 -17.23 11.47 -36.65
N GLU A 24 -16.98 11.83 -37.91
CA GLU A 24 -16.39 10.97 -38.95
C GLU A 24 -14.87 11.18 -39.13
N ALA A 25 -14.26 12.11 -38.39
CA ALA A 25 -12.84 12.41 -38.52
C ALA A 25 -11.96 11.27 -37.99
N GLU A 26 -10.95 10.91 -38.78
CA GLU A 26 -9.95 9.94 -38.36
C GLU A 26 -9.02 10.56 -37.30
N VAL A 27 -8.79 9.81 -36.22
CA VAL A 27 -7.90 10.21 -35.12
C VAL A 27 -6.85 9.14 -34.87
N TYR A 28 -5.69 9.55 -34.40
CA TYR A 28 -4.60 8.65 -34.04
C TYR A 28 -4.50 8.55 -32.51
N GLN A 29 -4.62 7.35 -31.96
CA GLN A 29 -4.51 7.11 -30.53
C GLN A 29 -3.23 6.36 -30.18
N VAL A 30 -2.56 6.80 -29.12
CA VAL A 30 -1.41 6.09 -28.55
C VAL A 30 -1.89 5.06 -27.53
N ASP A 31 -1.80 3.76 -27.86
CA ASP A 31 -2.31 2.66 -27.02
C ASP A 31 -1.86 2.70 -25.55
N ALA A 32 -0.61 3.09 -25.30
CA ALA A 32 -0.03 3.04 -23.97
C ALA A 32 -0.54 4.14 -23.03
N SER A 33 -0.83 5.33 -23.55
CA SER A 33 -1.28 6.49 -22.78
C SER A 33 -2.74 6.83 -22.96
N GLY A 34 -3.36 6.37 -24.05
CA GLY A 34 -4.71 6.75 -24.47
C GLY A 34 -4.80 8.13 -25.11
N GLU A 35 -3.67 8.83 -25.31
CA GLU A 35 -3.65 10.16 -25.92
C GLU A 35 -4.09 10.13 -27.38
N ILE A 36 -4.85 11.14 -27.79
CA ILE A 36 -5.47 11.25 -29.11
C ILE A 36 -4.85 12.44 -29.84
N PHE A 37 -4.55 12.25 -31.12
CA PHE A 37 -3.93 13.24 -32.00
C PHE A 37 -4.71 13.31 -33.32
N LEU A 38 -4.88 14.52 -33.83
CA LEU A 38 -5.45 14.76 -35.17
C LEU A 38 -4.37 14.72 -36.26
N ASN A 39 -3.13 15.07 -35.90
CA ASN A 39 -2.00 15.08 -36.81
C ASN A 39 -1.14 13.81 -36.65
N TYR A 40 -0.86 13.16 -37.77
CA TYR A 40 -0.05 11.95 -37.82
C TYR A 40 1.40 12.18 -37.35
N ASP A 41 2.01 13.33 -37.69
CA ASP A 41 3.41 13.61 -37.33
C ASP A 41 3.57 13.76 -35.81
N ASP A 42 2.61 14.40 -35.14
CA ASP A 42 2.59 14.57 -33.68
C ASP A 42 2.37 13.23 -32.97
N TYR A 43 1.43 12.42 -33.49
CA TYR A 43 1.22 11.05 -33.04
C TYR A 43 2.50 10.22 -33.16
N LEU A 44 3.16 10.25 -34.32
CA LEU A 44 4.34 9.46 -34.59
C LEU A 44 5.50 9.86 -33.66
N ALA A 45 5.69 11.17 -33.46
CA ALA A 45 6.69 11.68 -32.51
C ALA A 45 6.43 11.20 -31.08
N ARG A 46 5.15 11.21 -30.63
CA ARG A 46 4.75 10.72 -29.31
C ARG A 46 4.93 9.21 -29.17
N ALA A 47 4.50 8.44 -30.17
CA ALA A 47 4.65 6.99 -30.20
C ALA A 47 6.13 6.58 -30.16
N MET A 48 6.98 7.24 -30.96
CA MET A 48 8.43 7.01 -30.96
C MET A 48 9.06 7.37 -29.61
N LEU A 49 8.61 8.43 -28.95
CA LEU A 49 9.08 8.77 -27.60
C LEU A 49 8.77 7.64 -26.60
N TYR A 50 7.57 7.05 -26.65
CA TYR A 50 7.17 6.00 -25.71
C TYR A 50 7.87 4.66 -25.93
N GLN A 51 8.35 4.40 -27.14
CA GLN A 51 9.22 3.26 -27.43
C GLN A 51 10.65 3.44 -26.90
N LYS A 52 11.09 4.69 -26.64
CA LYS A 52 12.43 4.94 -26.08
C LYS A 52 12.50 4.55 -24.60
N ARG A 53 13.61 3.92 -24.22
CA ARG A 53 13.96 3.57 -22.83
C ARG A 53 14.51 4.76 -22.04
N VAL A 54 13.75 5.85 -21.98
CA VAL A 54 14.16 7.12 -21.34
C VAL A 54 13.31 7.47 -20.10
N PHE A 55 12.33 6.62 -19.77
CA PHE A 55 11.46 6.80 -18.63
C PHE A 55 12.04 6.13 -17.38
N SER A 56 11.59 6.63 -16.24
CA SER A 56 11.88 6.07 -14.93
C SER A 56 10.63 6.03 -14.08
N CYS A 57 10.56 5.08 -13.15
CA CYS A 57 9.42 4.94 -12.26
C CYS A 57 9.67 5.74 -10.98
N GLU A 58 8.78 6.67 -10.65
CA GLU A 58 8.86 7.49 -9.43
C GLU A 58 8.81 6.61 -8.15
N LYS A 59 7.98 5.56 -8.17
CA LYS A 59 7.71 4.71 -6.99
C LYS A 59 8.82 3.70 -6.72
N THR A 60 9.34 3.04 -7.77
CA THR A 60 10.40 2.03 -7.62
C THR A 60 11.81 2.61 -7.76
N GLY A 61 11.98 3.74 -8.45
CA GLY A 61 13.28 4.28 -8.82
C GLY A 61 13.96 3.54 -9.98
N ARG A 62 13.28 2.58 -10.62
CA ARG A 62 13.80 1.88 -11.81
C ARG A 62 13.98 2.87 -12.97
N LEU A 63 15.11 2.75 -13.66
CA LEU A 63 15.52 3.62 -14.77
C LEU A 63 15.48 2.85 -16.10
N ASN A 64 15.63 3.56 -17.22
CA ASN A 64 15.72 3.01 -18.58
C ASN A 64 14.52 2.14 -18.98
N LEU A 65 13.33 2.58 -18.58
CA LEU A 65 12.06 1.95 -18.92
C LEU A 65 11.44 2.64 -20.14
N THR A 66 10.64 1.89 -20.90
CA THR A 66 9.66 2.50 -21.82
C THR A 66 8.52 3.14 -21.02
N TYR A 67 7.70 3.96 -21.67
CA TYR A 67 6.54 4.56 -20.99
C TYR A 67 5.60 3.48 -20.41
N ALA A 68 5.26 2.47 -21.23
CA ALA A 68 4.38 1.37 -20.82
C ALA A 68 4.98 0.54 -19.67
N GLU A 69 6.28 0.24 -19.71
CA GLU A 69 6.99 -0.45 -18.62
C GLU A 69 6.95 0.36 -17.31
N ALA A 70 7.16 1.67 -17.39
CA ALA A 70 7.10 2.54 -16.22
C ALA A 70 5.67 2.59 -15.62
N VAL A 71 4.64 2.73 -16.44
CA VAL A 71 3.23 2.71 -16.00
C VAL A 71 2.88 1.36 -15.35
N ASN A 72 3.27 0.25 -15.98
CA ASN A 72 3.02 -1.09 -15.46
C ASN A 72 3.75 -1.31 -14.12
N SER A 73 4.99 -0.84 -14.00
CA SER A 73 5.72 -0.90 -12.73
C SER A 73 5.02 -0.14 -11.61
N GLU A 74 4.40 1.01 -11.91
CA GLU A 74 3.63 1.77 -10.90
C GLU A 74 2.33 1.06 -10.52
N ARG A 75 1.61 0.50 -11.50
CA ARG A 75 0.39 -0.28 -11.27
C ARG A 75 0.67 -1.51 -10.42
N GLU A 76 1.76 -2.21 -10.70
CA GLU A 76 2.18 -3.38 -9.93
C GLU A 76 2.50 -3.00 -8.49
N VAL A 77 3.29 -1.94 -8.26
CA VAL A 77 3.58 -1.45 -6.91
C VAL A 77 2.31 -1.07 -6.15
N LYS A 78 1.38 -0.40 -6.81
CA LYS A 78 0.09 -0.04 -6.20
C LYS A 78 -0.68 -1.30 -5.79
N ARG A 79 -0.84 -2.27 -6.70
CA ARG A 79 -1.54 -3.54 -6.41
C ARG A 79 -0.87 -4.34 -5.30
N THR A 80 0.46 -4.44 -5.32
CA THR A 80 1.21 -5.15 -4.28
C THR A 80 1.06 -4.46 -2.93
N MET A 81 1.13 -3.12 -2.90
CA MET A 81 0.88 -2.35 -1.67
C MET A 81 -0.55 -2.56 -1.16
N ASP A 82 -1.53 -2.51 -2.05
CA ASP A 82 -2.94 -2.66 -1.66
C ASP A 82 -3.24 -4.03 -1.08
N ARG A 83 -2.54 -5.08 -1.54
CA ARG A 83 -2.64 -6.45 -1.02
C ARG A 83 -1.87 -6.68 0.27
N LEU A 84 -0.67 -6.12 0.39
CA LEU A 84 0.22 -6.39 1.53
C LEU A 84 -0.03 -5.48 2.73
N PHE A 85 -0.64 -4.31 2.55
CA PHE A 85 -0.84 -3.34 3.62
C PHE A 85 -2.26 -3.49 4.20
N PRO A 86 -2.41 -3.95 5.46
CA PRO A 86 -3.71 -4.16 6.09
C PRO A 86 -4.55 -2.89 6.08
N GLU A 87 -5.84 -3.02 5.73
CA GLU A 87 -6.76 -1.89 5.70
C GLU A 87 -6.88 -1.20 7.06
N VAL A 88 -6.88 -2.00 8.13
CA VAL A 88 -6.94 -1.55 9.52
C VAL A 88 -5.78 -0.63 9.90
N TRP A 89 -4.62 -0.76 9.24
CA TRP A 89 -3.46 0.09 9.49
C TRP A 89 -3.46 1.38 8.67
N ARG A 90 -4.26 1.45 7.59
CA ARG A 90 -4.19 2.58 6.64
C ARG A 90 -4.49 3.90 7.35
N LYS A 91 -5.60 3.99 8.07
CA LYS A 91 -6.00 5.23 8.74
C LYS A 91 -4.96 5.68 9.79
N PRO A 92 -4.55 4.86 10.78
CA PRO A 92 -3.53 5.26 11.75
C PRO A 92 -2.18 5.59 11.10
N ALA A 93 -1.78 4.86 10.05
CA ALA A 93 -0.54 5.15 9.35
C ALA A 93 -0.61 6.48 8.60
N LEU A 94 -1.73 6.80 7.96
CA LEU A 94 -1.94 8.10 7.29
C LEU A 94 -1.91 9.25 8.28
N GLU A 95 -2.51 9.10 9.46
CA GLU A 95 -2.47 10.12 10.53
C GLU A 95 -1.02 10.41 10.97
N VAL A 96 -0.17 9.38 11.11
CA VAL A 96 1.24 9.56 11.46
C VAL A 96 2.06 10.17 10.31
N VAL A 97 1.71 9.84 9.07
CA VAL A 97 2.41 10.36 7.89
C VAL A 97 2.05 11.82 7.64
N HIS A 98 0.79 12.20 7.82
CA HIS A 98 0.30 13.53 7.49
C HIS A 98 0.97 14.62 8.35
N TYR A 99 1.44 15.68 7.70
CA TYR A 99 2.20 16.79 8.29
C TYR A 99 3.51 16.42 9.01
N CYS A 100 3.97 15.18 8.90
CA CYS A 100 5.27 14.80 9.42
C CYS A 100 6.38 15.49 8.61
N SER A 101 7.38 16.09 9.25
CA SER A 101 8.51 16.74 8.55
C SER A 101 9.75 15.83 8.43
N MET A 102 9.68 14.63 9.00
CA MET A 102 10.81 13.69 9.07
C MET A 102 11.24 13.18 7.68
N ASP A 103 12.48 12.71 7.60
CA ASP A 103 12.96 11.98 6.43
C ASP A 103 12.27 10.63 6.31
N LEU A 104 12.17 10.12 5.08
CA LEU A 104 11.48 8.85 4.79
C LEU A 104 12.02 7.66 5.62
N ASN A 105 13.33 7.62 5.88
CA ASN A 105 13.94 6.58 6.73
C ASN A 105 13.46 6.67 8.18
N LYS A 106 13.45 7.88 8.74
CA LYS A 106 13.01 8.14 10.11
C LYS A 106 11.52 7.87 10.26
N LEU A 107 10.69 8.40 9.35
CA LEU A 107 9.25 8.13 9.28
C LEU A 107 8.95 6.63 9.24
N SER A 108 9.65 5.85 8.41
CA SER A 108 9.44 4.40 8.34
C SER A 108 9.80 3.66 9.63
N THR A 109 10.75 4.19 10.41
CA THR A 109 11.10 3.63 11.72
C THR A 109 10.04 4.02 12.76
N THR A 110 9.61 5.28 12.77
CA THR A 110 8.51 5.75 13.63
C THR A 110 7.23 4.95 13.41
N LEU A 111 6.84 4.70 12.15
CA LEU A 111 5.69 3.86 11.82
C LEU A 111 5.88 2.44 12.33
N TYR A 112 7.04 1.84 12.10
CA TYR A 112 7.33 0.50 12.60
C TYR A 112 7.19 0.41 14.13
N ASP A 113 7.77 1.36 14.85
CA ASP A 113 7.69 1.44 16.31
C ASP A 113 6.28 1.74 16.82
N PHE A 114 5.46 2.43 16.03
CA PHE A 114 4.06 2.69 16.35
C PHE A 114 3.18 1.43 16.25
N PHE A 115 3.42 0.60 15.23
CA PHE A 115 2.61 -0.61 14.98
C PHE A 115 3.13 -1.85 15.70
N LYS A 116 4.42 -1.95 16.05
CA LYS A 116 5.00 -3.17 16.62
C LYS A 116 4.31 -3.66 17.90
N ASP A 117 3.82 -2.75 18.74
CA ASP A 117 3.24 -3.10 20.05
C ASP A 117 1.70 -2.97 20.08
N ARG A 118 1.05 -2.71 18.93
CA ARG A 118 -0.39 -2.42 18.85
C ARG A 118 -1.12 -3.33 17.87
N LEU A 119 -2.00 -4.19 18.37
CA LEU A 119 -2.88 -5.01 17.53
C LEU A 119 -4.16 -4.26 17.23
N TYR A 120 -4.65 -4.40 16.00
CA TYR A 120 -5.90 -3.77 15.56
C TYR A 120 -6.98 -4.83 15.33
N ILE A 121 -8.22 -4.48 15.66
CA ILE A 121 -9.38 -5.30 15.31
C ILE A 121 -9.47 -5.40 13.78
N GLY A 122 -9.68 -6.61 13.27
CA GLY A 122 -9.68 -6.93 11.83
C GLY A 122 -8.30 -7.23 11.25
N GLU A 123 -7.23 -7.20 12.05
CA GLU A 123 -5.88 -7.52 11.60
C GLU A 123 -5.66 -9.04 11.46
N GLU A 124 -5.00 -9.47 10.38
CA GLU A 124 -4.60 -10.86 10.18
C GLU A 124 -3.32 -11.18 10.96
N VAL A 125 -3.37 -12.23 11.77
CA VAL A 125 -2.29 -12.65 12.66
C VAL A 125 -2.15 -14.17 12.70
N PHE A 126 -1.01 -14.62 13.22
CA PHE A 126 -0.73 -16.01 13.53
C PHE A 126 -0.80 -16.19 15.04
N ALA A 127 -1.67 -17.07 15.50
CA ALA A 127 -1.88 -17.38 16.90
C ALA A 127 -1.31 -18.76 17.23
N GLU A 128 -0.56 -18.87 18.32
CA GLU A 128 -0.11 -20.15 18.85
C GLU A 128 -1.16 -20.71 19.82
N ILE A 129 -1.75 -21.85 19.47
CA ILE A 129 -2.80 -22.54 20.22
C ILE A 129 -2.37 -24.01 20.32
N ASP A 130 -2.31 -24.56 21.54
CA ASP A 130 -1.92 -25.95 21.80
C ASP A 130 -0.59 -26.38 21.13
N GLY A 131 0.37 -25.46 21.05
CA GLY A 131 1.70 -25.69 20.44
C GLY A 131 1.70 -25.67 18.91
N CYS A 132 0.56 -25.41 18.28
CA CYS A 132 0.42 -25.25 16.84
C CYS A 132 0.16 -23.78 16.48
N THR A 133 0.66 -23.34 15.34
CA THR A 133 0.42 -21.96 14.84
C THR A 133 -0.72 -21.95 13.83
N TYR A 134 -1.73 -21.13 14.07
CA TYR A 134 -2.92 -20.99 13.23
C TYR A 134 -3.05 -19.55 12.73
N SER A 135 -3.51 -19.37 11.49
CA SER A 135 -3.83 -18.06 10.94
C SER A 135 -5.26 -17.66 11.31
N GLY A 136 -5.45 -16.42 11.74
CA GLY A 136 -6.76 -15.87 12.07
C GLY A 136 -6.79 -14.34 12.04
N THR A 137 -7.92 -13.79 12.45
CA THR A 137 -8.19 -12.34 12.48
C THR A 137 -8.52 -11.91 13.89
N VAL A 138 -7.96 -10.79 14.34
CA VAL A 138 -8.26 -10.21 15.67
C VAL A 138 -9.70 -9.70 15.69
N LEU A 139 -10.54 -10.22 16.59
CA LEU A 139 -11.93 -9.79 16.74
C LEU A 139 -12.09 -8.68 17.77
N THR A 140 -11.55 -8.90 18.96
CA THR A 140 -11.63 -7.91 20.05
C THR A 140 -10.44 -8.05 20.97
N GLN A 141 -10.08 -6.92 21.58
CA GLN A 141 -9.21 -6.90 22.75
C GLN A 141 -10.09 -7.18 23.97
N LEU A 142 -9.69 -8.14 24.79
CA LEU A 142 -10.31 -8.37 26.08
C LEU A 142 -9.55 -7.55 27.10
N ASP A 143 -10.27 -6.74 27.87
CA ASP A 143 -9.68 -5.99 28.97
C ASP A 143 -8.97 -6.95 29.92
N PRO A 144 -7.84 -6.54 30.53
CA PRO A 144 -7.19 -7.36 31.55
C PRO A 144 -8.21 -7.61 32.66
N THR A 145 -8.69 -8.84 32.76
CA THR A 145 -9.43 -9.30 33.94
C THR A 145 -8.59 -8.91 35.16
N PRO A 146 -9.17 -8.35 36.22
CA PRO A 146 -8.43 -8.08 37.45
C PRO A 146 -8.02 -9.43 38.07
N GLU A 147 -6.92 -9.99 37.58
CA GLU A 147 -6.27 -11.17 38.13
C GLU A 147 -5.61 -10.77 39.47
N PRO A 148 -5.51 -11.71 40.43
CA PRO A 148 -4.96 -11.45 41.76
C PRO A 148 -3.55 -10.84 41.69
N PRO A 149 -3.10 -10.12 42.75
CA PRO A 149 -1.91 -9.24 42.76
C PRO A 149 -0.54 -9.91 42.48
N GLN A 150 -0.50 -11.18 42.08
CA GLN A 150 0.69 -11.95 41.73
C GLN A 150 0.80 -12.32 40.24
N ALA A 151 -0.22 -12.05 39.42
CA ALA A 151 -0.17 -12.31 37.97
C ALA A 151 0.29 -11.06 37.22
N THR A 152 1.22 -11.24 36.28
CA THR A 152 1.56 -10.18 35.31
C THR A 152 0.33 -9.88 34.46
N PRO A 153 -0.09 -8.61 34.28
CA PRO A 153 -1.24 -8.30 33.44
C PRO A 153 -0.94 -8.72 32.00
N SER A 154 -1.54 -9.82 31.53
CA SER A 154 -1.45 -10.27 30.14
C SER A 154 -2.66 -9.75 29.37
N THR A 155 -2.42 -8.93 28.34
CA THR A 155 -3.49 -8.52 27.42
C THR A 155 -3.91 -9.72 26.59
N LYS A 156 -5.19 -10.08 26.66
CA LYS A 156 -5.78 -11.19 25.91
C LYS A 156 -6.56 -10.65 24.72
N PHE A 157 -6.54 -11.40 23.63
CA PHE A 157 -7.27 -11.08 22.41
C PHE A 157 -8.13 -12.27 22.00
N GLU A 158 -9.32 -11.99 21.50
CA GLU A 158 -10.13 -12.99 20.83
C GLU A 158 -9.78 -13.01 19.33
N ILE A 159 -9.46 -14.18 18.81
CA ILE A 159 -9.04 -14.39 17.43
C ILE A 159 -10.01 -15.35 16.76
N LEU A 160 -10.49 -14.97 15.58
CA LEU A 160 -11.25 -15.84 14.69
C LEU A 160 -10.30 -16.54 13.74
N LEU A 161 -10.16 -17.87 13.88
CA LEU A 161 -9.38 -18.66 12.93
C LEU A 161 -10.02 -18.64 11.55
N ARG A 162 -9.23 -18.89 10.51
CA ARG A 162 -9.78 -19.12 9.17
C ARG A 162 -10.76 -20.31 9.17
N GLN A 163 -11.81 -20.22 8.35
CA GLN A 163 -12.88 -21.22 8.29
C GLN A 163 -12.40 -22.65 8.05
N ASP A 164 -11.36 -22.84 7.23
CA ASP A 164 -10.80 -24.17 6.96
C ASP A 164 -10.08 -24.80 8.17
N LEU A 165 -9.74 -24.00 9.18
CA LEU A 165 -9.13 -24.45 10.43
C LEU A 165 -10.15 -24.76 11.52
N HIS A 166 -11.43 -24.36 11.36
CA HIS A 166 -12.49 -24.58 12.36
C HIS A 166 -12.69 -26.07 12.63
N ALA A 167 -12.64 -26.89 11.57
CA ALA A 167 -12.79 -28.34 11.66
C ALA A 167 -11.74 -29.03 12.54
N LEU A 168 -10.60 -28.40 12.81
CA LEU A 168 -9.55 -28.94 13.69
C LEU A 168 -9.95 -28.88 15.17
N PHE A 169 -10.92 -28.02 15.52
CA PHE A 169 -11.39 -27.81 16.89
C PHE A 169 -12.80 -28.39 17.13
N GLY A 170 -13.29 -29.22 16.19
CA GLY A 170 -14.58 -29.87 16.26
C GLY A 170 -15.62 -29.32 15.26
N PRO A 171 -16.69 -30.08 14.98
CA PRO A 171 -17.68 -29.71 13.97
C PRO A 171 -18.55 -28.50 14.36
N ASP A 172 -18.69 -28.24 15.67
CA ASP A 172 -19.48 -27.12 16.23
C ASP A 172 -18.61 -25.96 16.72
N SER A 173 -17.33 -25.91 16.33
CA SER A 173 -16.45 -24.82 16.72
C SER A 173 -16.78 -23.55 15.95
N ASP A 174 -17.10 -22.47 16.67
CA ASP A 174 -17.21 -21.12 16.12
C ASP A 174 -15.85 -20.55 15.65
N GLY A 175 -14.75 -21.29 15.85
CA GLY A 175 -13.39 -20.92 15.45
C GLY A 175 -12.80 -19.75 16.22
N LYS A 176 -13.45 -19.34 17.32
CA LYS A 176 -13.01 -18.24 18.18
C LYS A 176 -12.13 -18.77 19.30
N HIS A 177 -10.96 -18.18 19.47
CA HIS A 177 -10.01 -18.56 20.50
C HIS A 177 -9.46 -17.34 21.22
N VAL A 178 -9.39 -17.41 22.55
CA VAL A 178 -8.76 -16.39 23.37
C VAL A 178 -7.28 -16.72 23.51
N VAL A 179 -6.43 -15.79 23.10
CA VAL A 179 -4.97 -15.97 23.05
C VAL A 179 -4.30 -14.77 23.70
N GLU A 180 -3.23 -15.01 24.45
CA GLU A 180 -2.43 -13.94 25.04
C GLU A 180 -1.58 -13.24 23.98
N MET A 181 -1.31 -11.95 24.15
CA MET A 181 -0.49 -11.16 23.20
C MET A 181 0.87 -11.79 22.87
N CYS A 182 1.51 -12.48 23.83
CA CYS A 182 2.80 -13.16 23.64
C CYS A 182 2.74 -14.34 22.65
N ASN A 183 1.57 -14.96 22.50
CA ASN A 183 1.31 -16.08 21.61
C ASN A 183 0.80 -15.61 20.23
N ILE A 184 0.76 -14.30 20.00
CA ILE A 184 0.34 -13.70 18.73
C ILE A 184 1.59 -13.21 17.99
N ARG A 185 1.71 -13.62 16.72
CA ARG A 185 2.76 -13.20 15.81
C ARG A 185 2.15 -12.58 14.56
N ARG A 186 2.72 -11.46 14.10
CA ARG A 186 2.34 -10.85 12.81
C ARG A 186 3.20 -11.40 11.68
N ASP A 187 2.68 -11.24 10.46
CA ASP A 187 3.50 -11.43 9.26
C ASP A 187 4.66 -10.41 9.25
N ARG A 188 5.89 -10.93 9.17
CA ARG A 188 7.13 -10.15 9.12
C ARG A 188 7.28 -9.37 7.82
N VAL A 189 6.62 -9.81 6.74
CA VAL A 189 6.59 -9.10 5.46
C VAL A 189 5.75 -7.83 5.59
N VAL A 190 4.57 -7.98 6.20
CA VAL A 190 3.61 -6.90 6.44
C VAL A 190 4.18 -5.86 7.41
N LEU A 191 4.64 -6.31 8.59
CA LEU A 191 5.28 -5.46 9.60
C LEU A 191 6.77 -5.24 9.29
N SER A 192 7.07 -4.49 8.22
CA SER A 192 8.45 -4.17 7.87
C SER A 192 8.65 -2.69 7.57
N LYS A 193 9.82 -2.16 7.94
CA LYS A 193 10.22 -0.77 7.61
C LYS A 193 10.19 -0.51 6.10
N GLN A 194 10.54 -1.52 5.29
CA GLN A 194 10.47 -1.41 3.84
C GLN A 194 9.03 -1.27 3.34
N ASN A 195 8.08 -1.99 3.93
CA ASN A 195 6.67 -1.88 3.59
C ASN A 195 6.15 -0.47 3.95
N PHE A 196 6.40 0.02 5.17
CA PHE A 196 6.04 1.39 5.56
C PHE A 196 6.69 2.47 4.68
N ARG A 197 7.96 2.28 4.29
CA ARG A 197 8.65 3.18 3.34
C ARG A 197 8.00 3.19 1.96
N ARG A 198 7.52 2.04 1.48
CA ARG A 198 6.78 1.96 0.21
C ARG A 198 5.41 2.61 0.36
N PHE A 199 4.73 2.38 1.49
CA PHE A 199 3.40 2.93 1.78
C PHE A 199 3.44 4.45 1.78
N ALA A 200 4.34 5.06 2.57
CA ALA A 200 4.48 6.51 2.64
C ALA A 200 4.76 7.16 1.27
N ARG A 201 5.61 6.54 0.41
CA ARG A 201 5.85 7.03 -0.95
C ARG A 201 4.65 6.91 -1.88
N GLN A 202 3.76 5.97 -1.63
CA GLN A 202 2.58 5.73 -2.45
C GLN A 202 1.48 6.75 -2.13
N VAL A 203 1.24 6.99 -0.84
CA VAL A 203 0.11 7.79 -0.35
C VAL A 203 0.42 9.27 -0.12
N ALA A 204 1.70 9.64 0.02
CA ALA A 204 2.09 11.00 0.36
C ALA A 204 3.20 11.57 -0.55
N THR A 205 3.27 12.89 -0.60
CA THR A 205 4.31 13.68 -1.28
C THR A 205 5.02 14.58 -0.28
N LYS A 206 6.29 14.88 -0.56
CA LYS A 206 7.10 15.81 0.22
C LYS A 206 7.75 16.79 -0.74
N GLU A 207 7.63 18.09 -0.46
CA GLU A 207 8.30 19.13 -1.25
C GLU A 207 9.82 19.15 -1.01
N VAL A 208 10.56 19.86 -1.86
CA VAL A 208 12.03 19.79 -1.93
C VAL A 208 12.71 20.68 -0.86
N TYR A 209 11.98 21.56 -0.17
CA TYR A 209 12.57 22.44 0.84
C TYR A 209 12.85 21.71 2.16
N MET A 210 13.84 22.22 2.90
CA MET A 210 14.25 21.64 4.17
C MET A 210 13.11 21.74 5.19
N GLY A 211 12.73 20.60 5.77
CA GLY A 211 11.62 20.54 6.72
C GLY A 211 10.23 20.52 6.09
N ALA A 212 10.12 20.33 4.76
CA ALA A 212 8.82 20.17 4.12
C ALA A 212 8.00 19.05 4.77
N PRO A 213 6.71 19.28 5.09
CA PRO A 213 5.84 18.25 5.61
C PRO A 213 5.48 17.24 4.51
N TRP A 214 5.20 16.01 4.93
CA TRP A 214 4.54 15.01 4.11
C TRP A 214 3.06 15.34 4.01
N ILE A 215 2.55 15.49 2.79
CA ILE A 215 1.14 15.77 2.49
C ILE A 215 0.55 14.51 1.87
N VAL A 216 -0.59 14.05 2.41
CA VAL A 216 -1.31 12.88 1.89
C VAL A 216 -2.10 13.34 0.65
N LYS A 217 -2.09 12.50 -0.40
CA LYS A 217 -2.77 12.76 -1.68
C LYS A 217 -4.27 12.54 -1.62
#